data_AF-A0A7X8D5Y1-F1
#
_entry.id   AF-A0A7X8D5Y1-F1
#
_cell.length_a   1.000
_cell.length_b   1.000
_cell.length_c   1.000
_cell.angle_alpha   90.00
_cell.angle_beta   90.00
_cell.angle_gamma   90.00
#
_symmetry.space_group_name_H-M   'P 1'
#
loop_
_entity.id
_entity.type
_entity.pdbx_description
1 polymer ?
#
loop_
_entity_poly.entity_id
_entity_poly.type
_entity_poly.pdbx_seq_one_letter_code
_entity_poly.pdbx_strand_id
1 'polypeptide(L)'
;NVDFVRQDQMDPNSDVLSLAALTAQDYEIKFEKGDYQIRALPSGSWETIDKPEGFEKDGLFIQLEGTAKEGDVWRLQPTRNAADSFKVEVRDPSMIAAAGKDEAGNPLGSANGDIALQLAQLQSKKTLGGAKKEDGNTVEYNGAMNFNDAFSQLVNRVAVNAQQNATAATAQKNLIQQNYAAQQAVSGVNLNEEYVMLDRYADQFRAASRLIDVGATLFDTLLGLRN
;
A
#
# COMPACT_ATOMS: atom_id res chain seq x y z
N ASN A 1 4.74 2.68 -18.60
CA ASN A 1 3.31 2.33 -18.53
C ASN A 1 2.70 3.22 -17.47
N VAL A 2 2.15 4.35 -17.90
CA VAL A 2 1.45 5.35 -17.08
C VAL A 2 -0.01 4.91 -17.10
N ASP A 3 -0.64 4.72 -15.94
CA ASP A 3 -2.01 4.19 -15.89
C ASP A 3 -3.01 5.35 -16.01
N PHE A 4 -3.93 5.26 -16.98
CA PHE A 4 -4.74 6.38 -17.48
C PHE A 4 -5.99 6.66 -16.62
N VAL A 5 -6.32 7.95 -16.46
CA VAL A 5 -7.66 8.41 -16.03
C VAL A 5 -8.49 8.97 -17.20
N ARG A 6 -7.88 9.29 -18.36
CA ARG A 6 -8.58 9.65 -19.61
C ARG A 6 -7.81 9.17 -20.85
N GLN A 7 -8.54 8.70 -21.85
CA GLN A 7 -8.02 8.07 -23.08
C GLN A 7 -7.52 9.10 -24.13
N ASP A 8 -7.65 10.41 -23.88
CA ASP A 8 -7.26 11.51 -24.79
C ASP A 8 -5.96 12.24 -24.37
N GLN A 9 -5.29 11.77 -23.32
CA GLN A 9 -4.11 12.41 -22.74
C GLN A 9 -2.84 11.80 -23.33
N MET A 10 -1.91 12.65 -23.78
CA MET A 10 -0.55 12.21 -24.10
C MET A 10 0.20 11.89 -22.80
N ASP A 11 0.86 10.74 -22.77
CA ASP A 11 1.64 10.31 -21.61
C ASP A 11 2.89 11.18 -21.46
N PRO A 12 3.29 11.50 -20.22
CA PRO A 12 4.61 12.05 -19.96
C PRO A 12 5.69 11.11 -20.50
N ASN A 13 6.62 11.64 -21.29
CA ASN A 13 7.82 10.89 -21.62
C ASN A 13 8.76 10.93 -20.40
N SER A 14 9.37 9.80 -20.05
CA SER A 14 10.25 9.73 -18.89
C SER A 14 11.40 8.76 -19.07
N ASP A 15 12.61 9.20 -18.78
CA ASP A 15 13.84 8.41 -18.88
C ASP A 15 14.60 8.39 -17.55
N VAL A 16 15.29 7.28 -17.26
CA VAL A 16 16.15 7.16 -16.07
C VAL A 16 17.52 7.75 -16.39
N LEU A 17 17.87 8.85 -15.72
CA LEU A 17 19.17 9.51 -15.86
C LEU A 17 20.21 8.92 -14.90
N SER A 18 19.79 8.53 -13.68
CA SER A 18 20.72 8.06 -12.65
C SER A 18 20.11 7.02 -11.74
N LEU A 19 20.68 5.81 -11.75
CA LEU A 19 20.31 4.73 -10.83
C LEU A 19 20.64 5.05 -9.36
N ALA A 20 21.64 5.90 -9.13
CA ALA A 20 22.01 6.33 -7.78
C ALA A 20 21.01 7.35 -7.24
N ALA A 21 20.38 8.15 -8.09
CA ALA A 21 19.34 9.11 -7.71
C ALA A 21 17.94 8.48 -7.64
N LEU A 22 17.73 7.42 -8.42
CA LEU A 22 16.43 6.80 -8.63
C LEU A 22 15.82 6.29 -7.33
N THR A 23 14.57 6.69 -7.09
CA THR A 23 13.79 6.20 -5.94
C THR A 23 12.79 5.12 -6.37
N ALA A 24 12.32 4.34 -5.41
CA ALA A 24 11.24 3.37 -5.61
C ALA A 24 9.84 3.99 -5.44
N GLN A 25 9.73 5.32 -5.54
CA GLN A 25 8.46 6.03 -5.36
C GLN A 25 7.69 6.10 -6.68
N ASP A 26 6.36 6.04 -6.57
CA ASP A 26 5.47 6.45 -7.65
C ASP A 26 5.29 7.98 -7.55
N TYR A 27 4.99 8.64 -8.66
CA TYR A 27 4.69 10.07 -8.68
C TYR A 27 3.29 10.32 -9.23
N GLU A 28 2.65 11.36 -8.74
CA GLU A 28 1.40 11.87 -9.29
C GLU A 28 1.63 13.29 -9.76
N ILE A 29 1.27 13.55 -11.01
CA ILE A 29 1.30 14.87 -11.63
C ILE A 29 -0.15 15.30 -11.83
N LYS A 30 -0.49 16.54 -11.51
CA LYS A 30 -1.80 17.12 -11.80
C LYS A 30 -1.66 18.49 -12.44
N PHE A 31 -2.64 18.88 -13.23
CA PHE A 31 -2.76 20.23 -13.76
C PHE A 31 -3.94 20.93 -13.09
N GLU A 32 -3.66 21.98 -12.31
CA GLU A 32 -4.68 22.73 -11.56
C GLU A 32 -4.34 24.23 -11.53
N LYS A 33 -5.34 25.09 -11.73
CA LYS A 33 -5.24 26.55 -11.77
C LYS A 33 -4.23 27.07 -12.79
N GLY A 34 -4.02 26.32 -13.88
CA GLY A 34 -3.06 26.66 -14.92
C GLY A 34 -1.62 26.22 -14.66
N ASP A 35 -1.34 25.55 -13.54
CA ASP A 35 -0.01 25.09 -13.17
C ASP A 35 0.06 23.55 -13.10
N TYR A 36 1.20 22.99 -13.51
CA TYR A 36 1.52 21.60 -13.25
C TYR A 36 2.10 21.44 -11.85
N GLN A 37 1.61 20.44 -11.13
CA GLN A 37 2.10 20.09 -9.79
C GLN A 37 2.46 18.62 -9.75
N ILE A 38 3.54 18.27 -9.06
CA ILE A 38 3.99 16.90 -8.84
C ILE A 38 4.09 16.60 -7.35
N ARG A 39 3.78 15.35 -6.97
CA ARG A 39 4.09 14.81 -5.64
C ARG A 39 4.61 13.39 -5.75
N ALA A 40 5.49 13.02 -4.83
CA ALA A 40 5.86 11.63 -4.65
C ALA A 40 4.82 10.91 -3.76
N LEU A 41 4.46 9.67 -4.08
CA LEU A 41 3.52 8.86 -3.30
C LEU A 41 4.27 7.93 -2.35
N PRO A 42 3.75 7.67 -1.13
CA PRO A 42 2.38 7.98 -0.67
C PRO A 42 2.21 9.31 0.08
N SER A 43 3.28 9.99 0.48
CA SER A 43 3.20 11.10 1.46
C SER A 43 4.00 12.35 1.07
N GLY A 44 4.37 12.49 -0.20
CA GLY A 44 5.04 13.68 -0.71
C GLY A 44 4.13 14.90 -0.70
N SER A 45 4.73 16.07 -0.49
CA SER A 45 4.05 17.35 -0.66
C SER A 45 3.95 17.70 -2.15
N TRP A 46 2.98 18.53 -2.50
CA TRP A 46 2.88 19.07 -3.85
C TRP A 46 3.96 20.11 -4.10
N GLU A 47 4.65 19.97 -5.22
CA GLU A 47 5.65 20.89 -5.74
C GLU A 47 5.21 21.38 -7.12
N THR A 48 5.39 22.67 -7.41
CA THR A 48 5.11 23.23 -8.74
C THR A 48 6.19 22.81 -9.73
N ILE A 49 5.79 22.47 -10.95
CA ILE A 49 6.70 22.20 -12.06
C ILE A 49 6.88 23.48 -12.86
N ASP A 50 8.06 24.09 -12.78
CA ASP A 50 8.35 25.36 -13.46
C ASP A 50 8.62 25.20 -14.97
N LYS A 51 9.05 24.01 -15.40
CA LYS A 51 9.44 23.69 -16.79
C LYS A 51 8.83 22.37 -17.25
N PRO A 52 7.52 22.36 -17.61
CA PRO A 52 6.83 21.14 -18.00
C PRO A 52 7.43 20.49 -19.26
N GLU A 53 8.08 21.26 -20.13
CA GLU A 53 8.75 20.77 -21.33
C GLU A 53 9.99 19.90 -21.08
N GLY A 54 10.48 19.82 -19.84
CA GLY A 54 11.61 18.99 -19.48
C GLY A 54 12.18 19.36 -18.12
N PHE A 55 12.11 18.44 -17.17
CA PHE A 55 12.66 18.62 -15.84
C PHE A 55 13.18 17.32 -15.25
N GLU A 56 14.09 17.44 -14.29
CA GLU A 56 14.63 16.30 -13.56
C GLU A 56 14.00 16.22 -12.17
N LYS A 57 13.58 15.02 -11.78
CA LYS A 57 13.12 14.72 -10.42
C LYS A 57 13.67 13.37 -9.99
N ASP A 58 14.46 13.35 -8.93
CA ASP A 58 14.92 12.13 -8.27
C ASP A 58 15.53 11.08 -9.24
N GLY A 59 16.36 11.54 -10.19
CA GLY A 59 17.01 10.68 -11.17
C GLY A 59 16.18 10.34 -12.41
N LEU A 60 14.99 10.90 -12.52
CA LEU A 60 14.11 10.78 -13.68
C LEU A 60 14.15 12.08 -14.46
N PHE A 61 14.31 11.99 -15.78
CA PHE A 61 13.92 13.04 -16.69
C PHE A 61 12.43 12.86 -17.00
N ILE A 62 11.64 13.93 -16.92
CA ILE A 62 10.21 13.92 -17.23
C ILE A 62 9.93 15.07 -18.16
N GLN A 63 9.19 14.78 -19.23
CA GLN A 63 8.72 15.74 -20.20
C GLN A 63 7.22 15.60 -20.38
N LEU A 64 6.51 16.70 -20.16
CA LEU A 64 5.06 16.82 -20.34
C LEU A 64 4.81 17.44 -21.72
N GLU A 65 4.13 16.71 -22.59
CA GLU A 65 3.81 17.15 -23.93
C GLU A 65 2.29 17.38 -24.08
N GLY A 66 1.92 18.26 -25.02
CA GLY A 66 0.53 18.56 -25.34
C GLY A 66 -0.08 19.68 -24.50
N THR A 67 -1.39 19.87 -24.63
CA THR A 67 -2.15 20.92 -23.94
C THR A 67 -2.97 20.29 -22.81
N ALA A 68 -2.54 20.46 -21.56
CA ALA A 68 -3.31 19.98 -20.41
C ALA A 68 -4.60 20.77 -20.22
N LYS A 69 -5.63 20.10 -19.70
CA LYS A 69 -6.89 20.68 -19.26
C LYS A 69 -6.95 20.66 -17.74
N GLU A 70 -7.68 21.62 -17.19
CA GLU A 70 -7.90 21.73 -15.74
C GLU A 70 -8.44 20.42 -15.15
N GLY A 71 -7.78 19.93 -14.11
CA GLY A 71 -8.12 18.69 -13.42
C GLY A 71 -7.55 17.42 -14.05
N ASP A 72 -6.65 17.52 -15.03
CA ASP A 72 -5.92 16.38 -15.56
C ASP A 72 -4.93 15.83 -14.53
N VAL A 73 -4.81 14.50 -14.47
CA VAL A 73 -3.96 13.77 -13.52
C VAL A 73 -3.25 12.62 -14.23
N TRP A 74 -1.95 12.51 -14.00
CA TRP A 74 -1.09 11.43 -14.49
C TRP A 74 -0.41 10.73 -13.33
N ARG A 75 -0.27 9.41 -13.45
CA ARG A 75 0.44 8.60 -12.46
C ARG A 75 1.67 7.95 -13.08
N LEU A 76 2.84 8.41 -12.66
CA LEU A 76 4.12 7.89 -13.10
C LEU A 76 4.60 6.78 -12.16
N GLN A 77 4.94 5.62 -12.72
CA GLN A 77 5.40 4.44 -11.98
C GLN A 77 6.73 3.94 -12.58
N PRO A 78 7.85 4.65 -12.34
CA PRO A 78 9.08 4.46 -13.11
C PRO A 78 9.70 3.07 -12.96
N THR A 79 9.61 2.49 -11.77
CA THR A 79 10.32 1.24 -11.42
C THR A 79 9.39 0.03 -11.28
N ARG A 80 8.06 0.21 -11.29
CA ARG A 80 7.08 -0.84 -10.97
C ARG A 80 7.11 -2.01 -11.95
N ASN A 81 7.25 -1.72 -13.25
CA ASN A 81 7.24 -2.73 -14.31
C ASN A 81 8.63 -3.02 -14.87
N ALA A 82 9.69 -2.44 -14.30
CA ALA A 82 11.06 -2.63 -14.80
C ALA A 82 11.44 -4.13 -14.84
N ALA A 83 10.99 -4.90 -13.83
CA ALA A 83 11.27 -6.33 -13.74
C ALA A 83 10.67 -7.16 -14.88
N ASP A 84 9.51 -6.77 -15.41
CA ASP A 84 8.82 -7.49 -16.49
C ASP A 84 9.60 -7.39 -17.82
N SER A 85 10.30 -6.27 -18.01
CA SER A 85 11.09 -6.00 -19.20
C SER A 85 12.50 -6.62 -19.19
N PHE A 86 12.90 -7.31 -18.10
CA PHE A 86 14.24 -7.90 -18.03
C PHE A 86 14.42 -9.04 -19.04
N LYS A 87 15.38 -8.85 -19.95
CA LYS A 87 15.81 -9.87 -20.91
C LYS A 87 17.32 -9.85 -21.09
N VAL A 88 17.89 -11.02 -21.35
CA VAL A 88 19.30 -11.15 -21.76
C VAL A 88 19.37 -10.87 -23.26
N GLU A 89 19.97 -9.73 -23.61
CA GLU A 89 20.17 -9.32 -25.01
C GLU A 89 21.42 -9.96 -25.62
N VAL A 90 22.51 -10.02 -24.86
CA VAL A 90 23.77 -10.64 -25.30
C VAL A 90 23.70 -12.14 -25.06
N ARG A 91 23.45 -12.91 -26.13
CA ARG A 91 23.34 -14.38 -26.08
C ARG A 91 24.60 -15.12 -26.54
N ASP A 92 25.42 -14.46 -27.36
CA ASP A 92 26.68 -14.99 -27.82
C ASP A 92 27.80 -14.62 -26.81
N PRO A 93 28.52 -15.59 -26.24
CA PRO A 93 29.63 -15.32 -25.32
C PRO A 93 30.74 -14.46 -25.94
N SER A 94 30.95 -14.53 -27.26
CA SER A 94 31.96 -13.73 -27.96
C SER A 94 31.63 -12.24 -27.99
N MET A 95 30.37 -11.86 -27.78
CA MET A 95 29.93 -10.48 -27.66
C MET A 95 30.13 -9.90 -26.25
N ILE A 96 30.59 -10.70 -25.28
CA ILE A 96 30.92 -10.20 -23.95
C ILE A 96 32.23 -9.43 -24.01
N ALA A 97 32.16 -8.10 -23.84
CA ALA A 97 33.32 -7.22 -23.79
C ALA A 97 34.07 -7.36 -22.45
N ALA A 98 34.87 -8.41 -22.29
CA ALA A 98 35.61 -8.68 -21.06
C ALA A 98 36.91 -7.88 -20.93
N ALA A 99 37.55 -7.54 -22.06
CA ALA A 99 38.84 -6.86 -22.10
C ALA A 99 38.68 -5.34 -21.93
N GLY A 100 39.58 -4.73 -21.15
CA GLY A 100 39.76 -3.29 -21.06
C GLY A 100 40.10 -2.66 -22.43
N LYS A 101 39.98 -1.34 -22.51
CA LYS A 101 40.27 -0.56 -23.71
C LYS A 101 41.37 0.46 -23.44
N ASP A 102 42.18 0.76 -24.44
CA ASP A 102 43.12 1.89 -24.41
C ASP A 102 42.38 3.24 -24.52
N GLU A 103 43.09 4.36 -24.42
CA GLU A 103 42.53 5.70 -24.56
C GLU A 103 41.88 5.96 -25.93
N ALA A 104 42.25 5.17 -26.95
CA ALA A 104 41.68 5.21 -28.29
C ALA A 104 40.47 4.25 -28.47
N GLY A 105 40.07 3.53 -27.41
CA GLY A 105 38.94 2.61 -27.40
C GLY A 105 39.22 1.21 -27.97
N ASN A 106 40.48 0.88 -28.28
CA ASN A 106 40.88 -0.43 -28.78
C ASN A 106 41.03 -1.43 -27.62
N PRO A 107 40.64 -2.70 -27.77
CA PRO A 107 40.83 -3.70 -26.73
C PRO A 107 42.31 -3.89 -26.38
N LEU A 108 42.65 -3.89 -25.08
CA LEU A 108 44.02 -4.05 -24.54
C LEU A 108 44.60 -5.47 -24.71
N GLY A 109 43.94 -6.33 -25.49
CA GLY A 109 44.37 -7.70 -25.81
C GLY A 109 43.42 -8.78 -25.29
N SER A 110 43.51 -9.97 -25.88
CA SER A 110 42.62 -11.12 -25.60
C SER A 110 42.82 -11.76 -24.22
N ALA A 111 43.93 -11.45 -23.54
CA ALA A 111 44.22 -11.93 -22.20
C ALA A 111 43.86 -10.90 -21.10
N ASN A 112 43.41 -9.70 -21.47
CA ASN A 112 42.98 -8.68 -20.51
C ASN A 112 41.53 -8.96 -20.07
N GLY A 113 41.27 -8.87 -18.77
CA GLY A 113 39.95 -9.11 -18.17
C GLY A 113 39.44 -7.96 -17.31
N ASP A 114 39.91 -6.73 -17.54
CA ASP A 114 39.66 -5.59 -16.65
C ASP A 114 38.17 -5.23 -16.58
N ILE A 115 37.43 -5.27 -17.70
CA ILE A 115 35.97 -5.04 -17.69
C ILE A 115 35.25 -6.19 -16.98
N ALA A 116 35.69 -7.44 -17.19
CA ALA A 116 35.13 -8.58 -16.45
C ALA A 116 35.35 -8.45 -14.94
N LEU A 117 36.51 -7.94 -14.51
CA LEU A 117 36.78 -7.63 -13.11
C LEU A 117 35.87 -6.50 -12.60
N GLN A 118 35.69 -5.43 -13.36
CA GLN A 118 34.76 -4.36 -13.01
C GLN A 118 33.30 -4.85 -12.91
N LEU A 119 32.88 -5.74 -13.80
CA LEU A 119 31.55 -6.36 -13.76
C LEU A 119 31.40 -7.22 -12.49
N ALA A 120 32.42 -7.98 -12.11
CA ALA A 120 32.41 -8.71 -10.84
C ALA A 120 32.34 -7.77 -9.63
N GLN A 121 33.05 -6.63 -9.68
CA GLN A 121 33.01 -5.61 -8.64
C GLN A 121 31.63 -4.91 -8.53
N LEU A 122 30.83 -4.88 -9.59
CA LEU A 122 29.45 -4.34 -9.51
C LEU A 122 28.56 -5.10 -8.53
N GLN A 123 28.89 -6.36 -8.21
CA GLN A 123 28.15 -7.14 -7.21
C GLN A 123 28.17 -6.47 -5.82
N SER A 124 29.29 -5.85 -5.44
CA SER A 124 29.46 -5.19 -4.14
C SER A 124 29.45 -3.67 -4.23
N LYS A 125 29.62 -3.10 -5.43
CA LYS A 125 29.59 -1.65 -5.65
C LYS A 125 28.23 -1.08 -5.25
N LYS A 126 28.27 0.03 -4.51
CA LYS A 126 27.07 0.78 -4.14
C LYS A 126 26.66 1.67 -5.31
N THR A 127 25.56 1.32 -5.94
CA THR A 127 25.05 1.99 -7.15
C THR A 127 23.63 2.52 -7.00
N LEU A 128 22.94 2.14 -5.91
CA LEU A 128 21.52 2.43 -5.71
C LEU A 128 21.27 3.34 -4.51
N GLY A 129 20.20 4.14 -4.59
CA GLY A 129 19.63 4.90 -3.47
C GLY A 129 20.61 5.84 -2.79
N GLY A 130 21.48 6.47 -3.58
CA GLY A 130 22.44 7.45 -3.15
C GLY A 130 21.81 8.74 -2.66
N ALA A 131 22.46 9.37 -1.69
CA ALA A 131 22.09 10.71 -1.28
C ALA A 131 22.59 11.73 -2.32
N LYS A 132 21.74 12.72 -2.62
CA LYS A 132 22.14 13.91 -3.39
C LYS A 132 23.26 14.62 -2.63
N LYS A 133 24.45 14.72 -3.21
CA LYS A 133 25.48 15.66 -2.77
C LYS A 133 25.49 16.82 -3.75
N GLU A 134 25.31 18.02 -3.21
CA GLU A 134 25.30 19.26 -3.99
C GLU A 134 26.51 20.08 -3.55
N ASP A 135 27.49 20.20 -4.45
CA ASP A 135 28.66 21.07 -4.26
C ASP A 135 28.67 22.10 -5.41
N GLY A 136 28.19 23.31 -5.11
CA GLY A 136 27.97 24.35 -6.12
C GLY A 136 26.94 23.93 -7.18
N ASN A 137 27.30 24.06 -8.46
CA ASN A 137 26.43 23.72 -9.60
C ASN A 137 26.45 22.24 -9.99
N THR A 138 27.18 21.38 -9.26
CA THR A 138 27.31 19.97 -9.58
C THR A 138 26.50 19.13 -8.60
N VAL A 139 25.57 18.34 -9.13
CA VAL A 139 24.80 17.36 -8.36
C VAL A 139 25.41 15.98 -8.59
N GLU A 140 26.02 15.41 -7.56
CA GLU A 140 26.53 14.05 -7.59
C GLU A 140 25.65 13.12 -6.74
N TYR A 141 25.31 11.97 -7.31
CA TYR A 141 24.62 10.90 -6.59
C TYR A 141 25.60 9.78 -6.29
N ASN A 142 26.06 9.72 -5.04
CA ASN A 142 26.89 8.61 -4.57
C ASN A 142 25.99 7.48 -4.08
N GLY A 143 25.97 6.35 -4.78
CA GLY A 143 25.17 5.18 -4.41
C GLY A 143 25.41 4.76 -2.96
N ALA A 144 24.34 4.49 -2.22
CA ALA A 144 24.42 4.12 -0.80
C ALA A 144 24.39 2.61 -0.58
N MET A 145 23.82 1.87 -1.54
CA MET A 145 23.51 0.45 -1.44
C MET A 145 23.93 -0.31 -2.69
N ASN A 146 24.37 -1.56 -2.51
CA ASN A 146 24.49 -2.50 -3.62
C ASN A 146 23.14 -3.24 -3.84
N PHE A 147 23.06 -4.11 -4.84
CA PHE A 147 21.84 -4.85 -5.17
C PHE A 147 21.36 -5.79 -4.04
N ASN A 148 22.29 -6.42 -3.30
CA ASN A 148 21.94 -7.32 -2.20
C ASN A 148 21.40 -6.55 -0.98
N ASP A 149 21.99 -5.39 -0.67
CA ASP A 149 21.53 -4.51 0.39
C ASP A 149 20.10 -4.01 0.10
N ALA A 150 19.86 -3.56 -1.14
CA ALA A 150 18.54 -3.10 -1.58
C ALA A 150 17.49 -4.22 -1.50
N PHE A 151 17.83 -5.43 -1.95
CA PHE A 151 16.95 -6.59 -1.83
C PHE A 151 16.66 -6.95 -0.37
N SER A 152 17.67 -6.93 0.49
CA SER A 152 17.51 -7.22 1.92
C SER A 152 16.62 -6.20 2.61
N GLN A 153 16.76 -4.91 2.28
CA GLN A 153 15.89 -3.86 2.79
C GLN A 153 14.43 -4.03 2.34
N LEU A 154 14.21 -4.44 1.08
CA LEU A 154 12.87 -4.72 0.58
C LEU A 154 12.22 -5.86 1.38
N VAL A 155 12.91 -6.98 1.55
CA VAL A 155 12.41 -8.13 2.34
C VAL A 155 12.14 -7.72 3.77
N ASN A 156 13.04 -6.96 4.40
CA ASN A 156 12.85 -6.45 5.76
C ASN A 156 11.62 -5.54 5.86
N ARG A 157 11.39 -4.65 4.89
CA ARG A 157 10.21 -3.78 4.87
C ARG A 157 8.91 -4.58 4.77
N VAL A 158 8.87 -5.58 3.90
CA VAL A 158 7.70 -6.48 3.77
C VAL A 158 7.47 -7.24 5.07
N ALA A 159 8.52 -7.78 5.68
CA ALA A 159 8.43 -8.51 6.94
C ALA A 159 7.91 -7.63 8.09
N VAL A 160 8.43 -6.41 8.24
CA VAL A 160 7.97 -5.44 9.26
C VAL A 160 6.52 -5.06 9.04
N ASN A 161 6.13 -4.74 7.79
CA ASN A 161 4.74 -4.40 7.46
C ASN A 161 3.79 -5.58 7.74
N ALA A 162 4.18 -6.80 7.39
CA ALA A 162 3.40 -8.01 7.66
C ALA A 162 3.22 -8.24 9.18
N GLN A 163 4.29 -8.08 9.96
CA GLN A 163 4.25 -8.22 11.41
C GLN A 163 3.35 -7.16 12.07
N GLN A 164 3.42 -5.90 11.60
CA GLN A 164 2.56 -4.82 12.05
C GLN A 164 1.09 -5.12 11.74
N ASN A 165 0.79 -5.56 10.52
CA ASN A 165 -0.57 -5.89 10.10
C ASN A 165 -1.14 -7.09 10.87
N ALA A 166 -0.33 -8.14 11.12
CA ALA A 166 -0.73 -9.29 11.92
C ALA A 166 -1.08 -8.90 13.37
N THR A 167 -0.31 -7.98 13.96
CA THR A 167 -0.57 -7.46 15.30
C THR A 167 -1.87 -6.64 15.33
N ALA A 168 -2.07 -5.76 14.35
CA ALA A 168 -3.30 -4.98 14.22
C ALA A 168 -4.53 -5.88 14.01
N ALA A 169 -4.42 -6.91 13.17
CA ALA A 169 -5.48 -7.88 12.92
C ALA A 169 -5.85 -8.66 14.19
N THR A 170 -4.86 -9.04 15.01
CA THR A 170 -5.09 -9.73 16.29
C THR A 170 -5.81 -8.82 17.29
N ALA A 171 -5.38 -7.56 17.40
CA ALA A 171 -6.04 -6.57 18.25
C ALA A 171 -7.50 -6.35 17.82
N GLN A 172 -7.74 -6.20 16.51
CA GLN A 172 -9.09 -6.06 15.96
C GLN A 172 -9.96 -7.29 16.24
N LYS A 173 -9.41 -8.49 16.11
CA LYS A 173 -10.10 -9.75 16.44
C LYS A 173 -10.51 -9.78 17.92
N ASN A 174 -9.61 -9.39 18.83
CA ASN A 174 -9.91 -9.33 20.25
C ASN A 174 -11.01 -8.29 20.56
N LEU A 175 -10.97 -7.12 19.92
CA LEU A 175 -12.00 -6.10 20.04
C LEU A 175 -13.37 -6.59 19.55
N ILE A 176 -13.41 -7.33 18.44
CA ILE A 176 -14.64 -7.97 17.94
C ILE A 176 -15.18 -8.99 18.95
N GLN A 177 -14.31 -9.85 19.52
CA GLN A 177 -14.72 -10.82 20.53
C GLN A 177 -15.28 -10.16 21.79
N GLN A 178 -14.65 -9.07 22.26
CA GLN A 178 -15.15 -8.30 23.40
C GLN A 178 -16.51 -7.65 23.12
N ASN A 179 -16.68 -7.02 21.95
CA ASN A 179 -17.96 -6.43 21.55
C ASN A 179 -19.06 -7.49 21.40
N TYR A 180 -18.73 -8.65 20.83
CA TYR A 180 -19.67 -9.76 20.71
C TYR A 180 -20.10 -10.30 22.08
N ALA A 181 -19.17 -10.49 23.01
CA ALA A 181 -19.48 -10.90 24.38
C ALA A 181 -20.33 -9.85 25.12
N ALA A 182 -20.03 -8.56 24.94
CA ALA A 182 -20.83 -7.47 25.50
C ALA A 182 -22.24 -7.42 24.89
N GLN A 183 -22.37 -7.62 23.57
CA GLN A 183 -23.65 -7.73 22.90
C GLN A 183 -24.45 -8.93 23.43
N GLN A 184 -23.82 -10.09 23.63
CA GLN A 184 -24.47 -11.26 24.23
C GLN A 184 -24.88 -11.03 25.69
N ALA A 185 -24.15 -10.21 26.46
CA ALA A 185 -24.54 -9.87 27.82
C ALA A 185 -25.78 -8.96 27.87
N VAL A 186 -25.96 -8.08 26.89
CA VAL A 186 -27.10 -7.14 26.81
C VAL A 186 -28.30 -7.76 26.07
N SER A 187 -28.05 -8.53 25.02
CA SER A 187 -29.07 -9.12 24.15
C SER A 187 -29.29 -10.62 24.42
N GLY A 188 -28.55 -11.20 25.37
CA GLY A 188 -28.71 -12.59 25.77
C GLY A 188 -29.97 -12.74 26.61
N VAL A 189 -30.84 -13.67 26.21
CA VAL A 189 -31.99 -14.09 27.00
C VAL A 189 -31.46 -14.66 28.31
N ASN A 190 -31.62 -13.92 29.41
CA ASN A 190 -31.25 -14.41 30.72
C ASN A 190 -32.29 -15.45 31.13
N LEU A 191 -31.96 -16.73 30.93
CA LEU A 191 -32.85 -17.87 31.22
C LEU A 191 -33.40 -17.83 32.64
N ASN A 192 -32.67 -17.29 33.60
CA ASN A 192 -33.15 -17.11 34.97
C ASN A 192 -34.22 -16.02 35.06
N GLU A 193 -34.11 -14.96 34.29
CA GLU A 193 -35.07 -13.85 34.24
C GLU A 193 -36.33 -14.26 33.46
N GLU A 194 -36.20 -15.04 32.38
CA GLU A 194 -37.33 -15.73 31.75
C GLU A 194 -37.96 -16.76 32.69
N TYR A 195 -37.19 -17.53 33.45
CA TYR A 195 -37.72 -18.51 34.41
C TYR A 195 -38.46 -17.82 35.56
N VAL A 196 -37.93 -16.72 36.08
CA VAL A 196 -38.58 -15.88 37.09
C VAL A 196 -39.83 -15.21 36.51
N MET A 197 -39.81 -14.76 35.25
CA MET A 197 -41.00 -14.28 34.57
C MET A 197 -42.03 -15.40 34.39
N LEU A 198 -41.60 -16.59 33.98
CA LEU A 198 -42.47 -17.74 33.77
C LEU A 198 -43.11 -18.19 35.09
N ASP A 199 -42.34 -18.24 36.18
CA ASP A 199 -42.84 -18.57 37.51
C ASP A 199 -43.84 -17.51 37.99
N ARG A 200 -43.52 -16.23 37.79
CA ARG A 200 -44.44 -15.13 38.08
C ARG A 200 -45.73 -15.20 37.25
N TYR A 201 -45.65 -15.57 35.97
CA TYR A 201 -46.83 -15.78 35.14
C TYR A 201 -47.63 -17.02 35.60
N ALA A 202 -46.97 -18.10 35.99
CA ALA A 202 -47.62 -19.29 36.52
C ALA A 202 -48.33 -19.01 37.85
N ASP A 203 -47.71 -18.23 38.74
CA ASP A 203 -48.29 -17.81 40.01
C ASP A 203 -49.47 -16.85 39.82
N GLN A 204 -49.35 -15.88 38.89
CA GLN A 204 -50.47 -15.02 38.50
C GLN A 204 -51.63 -15.83 37.91
N PHE A 205 -51.33 -16.83 37.07
CA PHE A 205 -52.35 -17.69 36.48
C PHE A 205 -53.05 -18.54 37.54
N ARG A 206 -52.31 -19.14 38.48
CA ARG A 206 -52.89 -19.88 39.62
C ARG A 206 -53.73 -19.00 40.52
N ALA A 207 -53.29 -17.77 40.79
CA ALA A 207 -54.06 -16.79 41.55
C ALA A 207 -55.35 -16.41 40.83
N ALA A 208 -55.29 -16.17 39.51
CA ALA A 208 -56.46 -15.91 38.68
C ALA A 208 -57.42 -17.12 38.63
N SER A 209 -56.92 -18.35 38.48
CA SER A 209 -57.73 -19.57 38.56
C SER A 209 -58.44 -19.72 39.90
N ARG A 210 -57.75 -19.47 41.03
CA ARG A 210 -58.38 -19.49 42.36
C ARG A 210 -59.44 -18.39 42.53
N LEU A 211 -59.22 -17.20 41.97
CA LEU A 211 -60.23 -16.15 41.95
C LEU A 211 -61.46 -16.56 41.12
N ILE A 212 -61.26 -17.27 40.01
CA ILE A 212 -62.37 -17.82 39.20
C ILE A 212 -63.13 -18.91 39.98
N ASP A 213 -62.45 -19.83 40.65
CA ASP A 213 -63.09 -20.88 41.45
C ASP A 213 -63.89 -20.30 42.63
N VAL A 214 -63.32 -19.32 43.35
CA VAL A 214 -64.02 -18.61 44.43
C VAL A 214 -65.20 -17.81 43.87
N GLY A 215 -65.02 -17.15 42.72
CA GLY A 215 -66.09 -16.45 42.01
C GLY A 215 -67.23 -17.38 41.58
N ALA A 216 -66.92 -18.56 41.06
CA ALA A 216 -67.90 -19.59 40.70
C ALA A 216 -68.63 -20.12 41.93
N THR A 217 -67.92 -20.35 43.04
CA THR A 217 -68.53 -20.78 44.31
C THR A 217 -69.45 -19.69 44.89
N LEU A 218 -69.05 -18.42 44.83
CA LEU A 218 -69.90 -17.30 45.22
C LEU A 218 -71.12 -17.15 44.29
N PHE A 219 -70.95 -17.38 42.99
CA PHE A 219 -72.05 -17.37 42.04
C PHE A 219 -73.03 -18.52 42.31
N ASP A 220 -72.56 -19.73 42.54
CA ASP A 220 -73.37 -20.90 42.87
C ASP A 220 -74.08 -20.77 44.22
N THR A 221 -73.42 -20.20 45.24
CA THR A 221 -74.08 -19.91 46.53
C THR A 221 -75.16 -18.83 46.40
N LEU A 222 -74.94 -17.78 45.60
CA LEU A 222 -75.97 -16.78 45.31
C LEU A 222 -77.13 -17.36 44.48
N LEU A 223 -76.86 -18.28 43.56
CA LEU A 223 -77.89 -18.94 42.76
C LEU A 223 -78.67 -19.98 43.56
N GLY A 224 -78.00 -20.69 44.47
CA GLY A 224 -78.60 -21.67 45.39
C GLY A 224 -79.48 -21.03 46.48
N LEU A 225 -79.22 -19.77 46.86
CA LEU A 225 -80.10 -19.00 47.74
C LEU A 225 -81.39 -18.50 47.05
N ARG A 226 -81.49 -18.64 45.73
CA ARG A 226 -82.64 -18.19 44.91
C ARG A 226 -83.48 -19.36 44.35
N ASN A 227 -83.50 -20.50 45.04
CA ASN A 227 -84.48 -21.58 44.86
C ASN A 227 -85.06 -21.98 46.22
#